data_AF-A0A0F3L353-F1
#
_entry.id   AF-A0A0F3L353-F1
#
_cell.length_a   1.000
_cell.length_b   1.000
_cell.length_c   1.000
_cell.angle_alpha   90.00
_cell.angle_beta   90.00
_cell.angle_gamma   90.00
#
_symmetry.space_group_name_H-M   'P 1'
#
loop_
_entity.id
_entity.type
_entity.pdbx_description
1 polymer ?
#
loop_
_entity_poly.entity_id
_entity_poly.type
_entity_poly.pdbx_seq_one_letter_code
_entity_poly.pdbx_strand_id
1 'polypeptide(L)'
;MLGLLGHVLFGLFGLAVLVGIAFCFSNNKRSVDWKLVATGIALQIAFAAVVLKVPLGRDVFDAIATGFVRLLDYVEVGSRFIFGSLLDTSKFGVIFAVKVLPTIIFFAALTGVLYHLGVMQQIVKGMAWVITKVMRVSGAETTSVCASVFIGQTEAPLTIKPYIERMTQAELMTVMIGGMAHIAGSVMAAYVAMLGGDDPASRMFYAKHLLTASVMAAPATMVLAKILVPETQEPLTRGTVKIDVEKTTANVIDAAATGAGDGLKLALNVGAMLLAFIALIALINGPVQWVGTIGGEHSINAWLSANAGHPVAFSLETIFGWVLAPVAWLIGVPWHDATMVGSFIGEKVVINEFVAYADLAKHLPDLMPESRLIATYALCGFANFSSIAIQIGGIGGLAPNRRADLARLGLRAVLGGSIATFMTATIAGVLERF
;
A
#
# COMPACT_ATOMS: atom_id res chain seq x y z
N MET A 1 21.69 -25.02 3.34
CA MET A 1 21.87 -24.20 4.56
C MET A 1 22.61 -22.88 4.29
N LEU A 2 23.80 -22.88 3.66
CA LEU A 2 24.57 -21.65 3.41
C LEU A 2 23.83 -20.59 2.57
N GLY A 3 23.15 -21.00 1.48
CA GLY A 3 22.35 -20.07 0.66
C GLY A 3 21.20 -19.43 1.44
N LEU A 4 20.46 -20.21 2.22
CA LEU A 4 19.33 -19.73 3.03
C LEU A 4 19.78 -18.72 4.11
N LEU A 5 20.90 -18.99 4.78
CA LEU A 5 21.50 -18.04 5.72
C LEU A 5 21.88 -16.72 5.02
N GLY A 6 22.43 -16.79 3.81
CA GLY A 6 22.76 -15.62 3.00
C GLY A 6 21.55 -14.72 2.71
N HIS A 7 20.39 -15.31 2.37
CA HIS A 7 19.16 -14.55 2.13
C HIS A 7 18.64 -13.85 3.39
N VAL A 8 18.69 -14.52 4.54
CA VAL A 8 18.31 -13.91 5.83
C VAL A 8 19.20 -12.73 6.15
N LEU A 9 20.51 -12.91 6.04
CA LEU A 9 21.48 -11.85 6.31
C LEU A 9 21.29 -10.67 5.36
N PHE A 10 21.00 -10.94 4.09
CA PHE A 10 20.69 -9.91 3.10
C PHE A 10 19.40 -9.16 3.42
N GLY A 11 18.34 -9.85 3.81
CA GLY A 11 17.09 -9.20 4.23
C GLY A 11 17.24 -8.38 5.51
N LEU A 12 18.01 -8.86 6.49
CA LEU A 12 18.36 -8.09 7.69
C LEU A 12 19.19 -6.85 7.34
N PHE A 13 20.12 -6.97 6.39
CA PHE A 13 20.84 -5.83 5.83
C PHE A 13 19.89 -4.84 5.16
N GLY A 14 18.96 -5.31 4.32
CA GLY A 14 17.92 -4.49 3.70
C GLY A 14 17.11 -3.69 4.73
N LEU A 15 16.58 -4.38 5.74
CA LEU A 15 15.85 -3.74 6.85
C LEU A 15 16.71 -2.72 7.61
N ALA A 16 17.97 -3.03 7.89
CA ALA A 16 18.88 -2.13 8.57
C ALA A 16 19.15 -0.86 7.75
N VAL A 17 19.33 -0.98 6.44
CA VAL A 17 19.51 0.16 5.53
C VAL A 17 18.23 0.98 5.44
N LEU A 18 17.05 0.37 5.32
CA LEU A 18 15.76 1.08 5.30
C LEU A 18 15.53 1.89 6.59
N VAL A 19 15.81 1.29 7.76
CA VAL A 19 15.80 1.99 9.05
C VAL A 19 16.85 3.09 9.10
N GLY A 20 18.03 2.85 8.54
CA GLY A 20 19.11 3.84 8.41
C GLY A 20 18.70 5.05 7.56
N ILE A 21 18.02 4.83 6.44
CA ILE A 21 17.47 5.89 5.59
C ILE A 21 16.46 6.72 6.41
N ALA A 22 15.48 6.08 7.04
CA ALA A 22 14.51 6.78 7.88
C ALA A 22 15.20 7.59 9.00
N PHE A 23 16.23 7.01 9.63
CA PHE A 23 17.01 7.68 10.68
C PHE A 23 17.79 8.89 10.16
N CYS A 24 18.35 8.82 8.95
CA CYS A 24 19.02 9.95 8.30
C CYS A 24 18.08 11.15 8.13
N PHE A 25 16.82 10.91 7.81
CA PHE A 25 15.78 11.94 7.63
C PHE A 25 15.00 12.29 8.92
N SER A 26 15.38 11.70 10.06
CA SER A 26 14.79 12.00 11.37
C SER A 26 15.01 13.46 11.77
N ASN A 27 13.97 14.11 12.31
CA ASN A 27 14.08 15.47 12.85
C ASN A 27 14.77 15.54 14.22
N ASN A 28 14.86 14.42 14.95
CA ASN A 28 15.47 14.37 16.28
C ASN A 28 16.05 12.98 16.59
N LYS A 29 17.23 12.72 16.02
CA LYS A 29 17.95 11.44 16.12
C LYS A 29 18.21 10.95 17.56
N ARG A 30 18.26 11.84 18.55
CA ARG A 30 18.51 11.49 19.96
C ARG A 30 17.27 10.97 20.68
N SER A 31 16.09 11.27 20.18
CA SER A 31 14.81 10.92 20.84
C SER A 31 14.15 9.67 20.26
N VAL A 32 14.82 8.98 19.33
CA VAL A 32 14.31 7.73 18.74
C VAL A 32 14.28 6.62 19.79
N ASP A 33 13.11 6.06 20.05
CA ASP A 33 12.94 4.91 20.93
C ASP A 33 13.30 3.61 20.18
N TRP A 34 14.55 3.17 20.32
CA TRP A 34 15.02 1.94 19.70
C TRP A 34 14.35 0.67 20.22
N LYS A 35 13.75 0.69 21.43
CA LYS A 35 12.96 -0.46 21.92
C LYS A 35 11.67 -0.58 21.14
N LEU A 36 11.00 0.56 20.85
CA LEU A 36 9.82 0.60 19.99
C LEU A 36 10.17 0.14 18.57
N VAL A 37 11.27 0.63 18.00
CA VAL A 37 11.75 0.25 16.66
C VAL A 37 11.97 -1.27 16.59
N ALA A 38 12.75 -1.83 17.52
CA ALA A 38 13.02 -3.27 17.56
C ALA A 38 11.74 -4.09 17.77
N THR A 39 10.84 -3.65 18.66
CA THR A 39 9.56 -4.32 18.91
C THR A 39 8.66 -4.32 17.67
N GLY A 40 8.59 -3.20 16.94
CA GLY A 40 7.79 -3.09 15.73
C GLY A 40 8.32 -3.94 14.57
N ILE A 41 9.65 -4.02 14.41
CA ILE A 41 10.27 -4.92 13.42
C ILE A 41 10.01 -6.38 13.81
N ALA A 42 10.21 -6.73 15.08
CA ALA A 42 9.92 -8.07 15.58
C ALA A 42 8.45 -8.45 15.39
N LEU A 43 7.51 -7.53 15.60
CA LEU A 43 6.08 -7.78 15.42
C LEU A 43 5.73 -8.02 13.94
N GLN A 44 6.34 -7.28 13.01
CA GLN A 44 6.19 -7.54 11.56
C GLN A 44 6.68 -8.94 11.19
N ILE A 45 7.89 -9.29 11.62
CA ILE A 45 8.50 -10.61 11.32
C ILE A 45 7.67 -11.73 11.95
N ALA A 46 7.28 -11.58 13.22
CA ALA A 46 6.48 -12.58 13.94
C ALA A 46 5.12 -12.80 13.28
N PHE A 47 4.41 -11.72 12.93
CA PHE A 47 3.13 -11.82 12.25
C PHE A 47 3.29 -12.48 10.87
N ALA A 48 4.24 -12.04 10.06
CA ALA A 48 4.49 -12.62 8.75
C ALA A 48 4.88 -14.11 8.84
N ALA A 49 5.68 -14.51 9.83
CA ALA A 49 6.03 -15.90 10.06
C ALA A 49 4.81 -16.75 10.46
N VAL A 50 3.91 -16.22 11.30
CA VAL A 50 2.65 -16.90 11.66
C VAL A 50 1.79 -17.10 10.41
N VAL A 51 1.62 -16.07 9.59
CA VAL A 51 0.74 -16.14 8.41
C VAL A 51 1.32 -16.99 7.28
N LEU A 52 2.63 -16.90 7.03
CA LEU A 52 3.26 -17.54 5.88
C LEU A 52 3.81 -18.94 6.18
N LYS A 53 4.22 -19.22 7.43
CA LYS A 53 4.96 -20.46 7.77
C LYS A 53 4.30 -21.35 8.79
N VAL A 54 3.57 -20.81 9.76
CA VAL A 54 2.89 -21.65 10.75
C VAL A 54 1.63 -22.25 10.12
N PRO A 55 1.44 -23.59 10.12
CA PRO A 55 0.30 -24.24 9.44
C PRO A 55 -1.05 -23.65 9.83
N LEU A 56 -1.32 -23.49 11.14
CA LEU A 56 -2.56 -22.90 11.62
C LEU A 56 -2.77 -21.45 11.14
N GLY A 57 -1.71 -20.63 11.15
CA GLY A 57 -1.80 -19.25 10.69
C GLY A 57 -2.00 -19.15 9.17
N ARG A 58 -1.34 -20.05 8.42
CA ARG A 58 -1.54 -20.23 6.98
C ARG A 58 -2.98 -20.61 6.66
N ASP A 59 -3.53 -21.62 7.33
CA ASP A 59 -4.89 -22.11 7.09
C ASP A 59 -5.95 -21.03 7.38
N VAL A 60 -5.76 -20.26 8.46
CA VAL A 60 -6.65 -19.14 8.80
C VAL A 60 -6.61 -18.06 7.72
N PHE A 61 -5.42 -17.66 7.26
CA PHE A 61 -5.31 -16.63 6.21
C PHE A 61 -5.75 -17.12 4.84
N ASP A 62 -5.56 -18.41 4.53
CA ASP A 62 -6.08 -19.03 3.31
C ASP A 62 -7.61 -19.07 3.34
N ALA A 63 -8.23 -19.32 4.50
CA ALA A 63 -9.68 -19.22 4.66
C ALA A 63 -10.19 -17.78 4.48
N ILE A 64 -9.50 -16.78 5.03
CA ILE A 64 -9.84 -15.36 4.82
C ILE A 64 -9.69 -14.98 3.35
N ALA A 65 -8.59 -15.37 2.71
CA ALA A 65 -8.33 -15.12 1.28
C ALA A 65 -9.39 -15.81 0.40
N THR A 66 -9.78 -17.04 0.73
CA THR A 66 -10.88 -17.75 0.05
C THR A 66 -12.20 -17.00 0.19
N GLY A 67 -12.51 -16.52 1.39
CA GLY A 67 -13.68 -15.66 1.62
C GLY A 67 -13.65 -14.40 0.77
N PHE A 68 -12.49 -13.75 0.68
CA PHE A 68 -12.27 -12.55 -0.13
C PHE A 68 -12.45 -12.82 -1.63
N VAL A 69 -11.91 -13.92 -2.17
CA VAL A 69 -12.10 -14.31 -3.57
C VAL A 69 -13.57 -14.61 -3.87
N ARG A 70 -14.29 -15.29 -2.96
CA ARG A 70 -15.73 -15.51 -3.11
C ARG A 70 -16.54 -14.21 -3.15
N LEU A 71 -16.12 -13.19 -2.40
CA LEU A 71 -16.74 -11.87 -2.50
C LEU A 71 -16.57 -11.27 -3.91
N LEU A 72 -15.41 -11.45 -4.56
CA LEU A 72 -15.21 -11.03 -5.96
C LEU A 72 -16.16 -11.76 -6.90
N ASP A 73 -16.45 -13.04 -6.67
CA ASP A 73 -17.40 -13.79 -7.49
C ASP A 73 -18.83 -13.24 -7.36
N TYR A 74 -19.23 -12.74 -6.18
CA TYR A 74 -20.50 -12.03 -6.02
C TYR A 74 -20.54 -10.68 -6.75
N VAL A 75 -19.41 -9.96 -6.82
CA VAL A 75 -19.29 -8.75 -7.66
C VAL A 75 -19.55 -9.09 -9.11
N GLU A 76 -19.07 -10.25 -9.59
CA GLU A 76 -19.28 -10.67 -10.97
C GLU A 76 -20.76 -10.88 -11.28
N VAL A 77 -21.57 -11.39 -10.35
CA VAL A 77 -23.03 -11.52 -10.53
C VAL A 77 -23.67 -10.16 -10.80
N GLY A 78 -23.37 -9.16 -9.96
CA GLY A 78 -23.89 -7.80 -10.12
C GLY A 78 -23.37 -7.12 -11.39
N SER A 79 -22.09 -7.32 -11.70
CA SER A 79 -21.46 -6.74 -12.89
C SER A 79 -22.05 -7.36 -14.17
N ARG A 80 -22.34 -8.66 -14.17
CA ARG A 80 -22.95 -9.36 -15.31
C ARG A 80 -24.37 -8.89 -15.59
N PHE A 81 -25.12 -8.54 -14.55
CA PHE A 81 -26.42 -7.92 -14.70
C PHE A 81 -26.32 -6.52 -15.36
N ILE A 82 -25.35 -5.70 -14.97
CA ILE A 82 -25.21 -4.32 -15.48
C ILE A 82 -24.57 -4.26 -16.87
N PHE A 83 -23.47 -4.99 -17.08
CA PHE A 83 -22.62 -4.86 -18.27
C PHE A 83 -22.77 -6.01 -19.28
N GLY A 84 -23.52 -7.07 -18.92
CA GLY A 84 -23.82 -8.18 -19.82
C GLY A 84 -22.58 -8.85 -20.41
N SER A 85 -22.54 -8.96 -21.74
CA SER A 85 -21.47 -9.63 -22.47
C SER A 85 -20.12 -8.90 -22.43
N LEU A 86 -20.06 -7.64 -21.97
CA LEU A 86 -18.78 -6.90 -21.86
C LEU A 86 -17.82 -7.51 -20.82
N LEU A 87 -18.29 -8.41 -19.96
CA LEU A 87 -17.45 -9.17 -19.03
C LEU A 87 -16.83 -10.43 -19.65
N ASP A 88 -17.22 -10.80 -20.87
CA ASP A 88 -16.71 -11.99 -21.54
C ASP A 88 -15.27 -11.74 -22.02
N THR A 89 -14.31 -12.14 -21.18
CA THR A 89 -12.87 -11.95 -21.42
C THR A 89 -12.38 -12.71 -22.65
N SER A 90 -13.07 -13.78 -23.05
CA SER A 90 -12.74 -14.52 -24.28
C SER A 90 -13.03 -13.73 -25.56
N LYS A 91 -13.96 -12.78 -25.51
CA LYS A 91 -14.37 -11.96 -26.66
C LYS A 91 -13.74 -10.58 -26.67
N PHE A 92 -13.68 -9.93 -25.52
CA PHE A 92 -13.27 -8.52 -25.42
C PHE A 92 -11.93 -8.33 -24.72
N GLY A 93 -11.31 -9.41 -24.24
CA GLY A 93 -10.21 -9.30 -23.28
C GLY A 93 -10.68 -8.73 -21.94
N VAL A 94 -9.74 -8.41 -21.07
CA VAL A 94 -10.04 -7.81 -19.76
C VAL A 94 -10.30 -6.31 -19.93
N ILE A 95 -11.58 -5.91 -19.96
CA ILE A 95 -11.97 -4.49 -19.92
C ILE A 95 -11.87 -4.00 -18.47
N PHE A 96 -10.82 -3.22 -18.17
CA PHE A 96 -10.56 -2.68 -16.83
C PHE A 96 -11.80 -2.02 -16.19
N ALA A 97 -12.46 -1.12 -16.92
CA ALA A 97 -13.60 -0.37 -16.41
C ALA A 97 -14.81 -1.25 -16.04
N VAL A 98 -14.91 -2.45 -16.64
CA VAL A 98 -16.04 -3.36 -16.45
C VAL A 98 -15.71 -4.48 -15.46
N LYS A 99 -14.46 -4.92 -15.39
CA LYS A 99 -14.04 -6.02 -14.49
C LYS A 99 -13.48 -5.54 -13.15
N VAL A 100 -12.84 -4.35 -13.10
CA VAL A 100 -12.10 -3.88 -11.92
C VAL A 100 -12.86 -2.81 -11.14
N LEU A 101 -13.40 -1.79 -11.81
CA LEU A 101 -14.07 -0.67 -11.14
C LEU A 101 -15.34 -1.05 -10.33
N PRO A 102 -16.20 -1.99 -10.77
CA PRO A 102 -17.37 -2.40 -9.99
C PRO A 102 -17.03 -3.01 -8.63
N THR A 103 -15.84 -3.63 -8.53
CA THR A 103 -15.32 -4.18 -7.28
C THR A 103 -15.14 -3.11 -6.22
N ILE A 104 -14.67 -1.91 -6.60
CA ILE A 104 -14.53 -0.77 -5.69
C ILE A 104 -15.90 -0.37 -5.11
N ILE A 105 -16.93 -0.32 -5.96
CA ILE A 105 -18.30 0.05 -5.59
C ILE A 105 -18.86 -0.95 -4.57
N PHE A 106 -18.76 -2.25 -4.88
CA PHE A 106 -19.26 -3.30 -4.00
C PHE A 106 -18.55 -3.31 -2.64
N PHE A 107 -17.22 -3.27 -2.62
CA PHE A 107 -16.48 -3.30 -1.36
C PHE A 107 -16.66 -2.03 -0.54
N ALA A 108 -16.88 -0.87 -1.16
CA ALA A 108 -17.27 0.34 -0.44
C ALA A 108 -18.64 0.20 0.23
N ALA A 109 -19.64 -0.37 -0.47
CA ALA A 109 -20.95 -0.69 0.10
C ALA A 109 -20.84 -1.69 1.25
N LEU A 110 -20.10 -2.78 1.06
CA LEU A 110 -19.86 -3.81 2.08
C LEU A 110 -19.18 -3.21 3.31
N THR A 111 -18.14 -2.39 3.11
CA THR A 111 -17.44 -1.71 4.20
C THR A 111 -18.39 -0.79 4.96
N GLY A 112 -19.22 0.00 4.26
CA GLY A 112 -20.25 0.84 4.87
C GLY A 112 -21.22 0.03 5.76
N VAL A 113 -21.68 -1.13 5.28
CA VAL A 113 -22.51 -2.06 6.07
C VAL A 113 -21.79 -2.55 7.32
N LEU A 114 -20.54 -3.02 7.18
CA LEU A 114 -19.76 -3.54 8.32
C LEU A 114 -19.47 -2.45 9.37
N TYR A 115 -19.31 -1.19 8.94
CA TYR A 115 -19.20 -0.03 9.83
C TYR A 115 -20.52 0.26 10.55
N HIS A 116 -21.65 0.24 9.86
CA HIS A 116 -22.96 0.46 10.48
C HIS A 116 -23.28 -0.59 11.55
N LEU A 117 -22.95 -1.85 11.26
CA LEU A 117 -23.15 -3.00 12.16
C LEU A 117 -22.19 -3.04 13.35
N GLY A 118 -21.09 -2.27 13.33
CA GLY A 118 -20.12 -2.26 14.42
C GLY A 118 -18.99 -3.28 14.28
N VAL A 119 -18.97 -4.09 13.21
CA VAL A 119 -18.01 -5.19 13.04
C VAL A 119 -16.59 -4.64 12.86
N MET A 120 -16.43 -3.63 12.01
CA MET A 120 -15.12 -3.00 11.76
C MET A 120 -14.54 -2.38 13.02
N GLN A 121 -15.39 -1.75 13.84
CA GLN A 121 -14.98 -1.13 15.10
C GLN A 121 -14.42 -2.17 16.06
N GLN A 122 -15.00 -3.38 16.14
CA GLN A 122 -14.48 -4.43 17.01
C GLN A 122 -13.12 -4.95 16.52
N ILE A 123 -12.97 -5.17 15.21
CA ILE A 123 -11.70 -5.63 14.62
C ILE A 123 -10.60 -4.60 14.86
N VAL A 124 -10.87 -3.33 14.53
CA VAL A 124 -9.92 -2.22 14.72
C VAL A 124 -9.58 -2.05 16.20
N LYS A 125 -10.56 -2.13 17.11
CA LYS A 125 -10.32 -2.03 18.56
C LYS A 125 -9.43 -3.16 19.07
N GLY A 126 -9.65 -4.39 18.61
CA GLY A 126 -8.84 -5.54 18.96
C GLY A 126 -7.38 -5.37 18.52
N MET A 127 -7.18 -5.01 17.25
CA MET A 127 -5.84 -4.74 16.71
C MET A 127 -5.15 -3.58 17.43
N ALA A 128 -5.86 -2.47 17.64
CA ALA A 128 -5.32 -1.29 18.30
C ALA A 128 -4.93 -1.62 19.74
N TRP A 129 -5.74 -2.40 20.47
CA TRP A 129 -5.40 -2.83 21.82
C TRP A 129 -4.10 -3.64 21.86
N VAL A 130 -3.91 -4.59 20.93
CA VAL A 130 -2.67 -5.40 20.85
C VAL A 130 -1.47 -4.49 20.57
N ILE A 131 -1.54 -3.65 19.53
CA ILE A 131 -0.41 -2.80 19.12
C ILE A 131 -0.08 -1.76 20.20
N THR A 132 -1.08 -1.08 20.77
CA THR A 132 -0.89 -0.10 21.84
C THR A 132 -0.21 -0.75 23.06
N LYS A 133 -0.61 -1.97 23.44
CA LYS A 133 -0.04 -2.67 24.59
C LYS A 133 1.39 -3.15 24.34
N VAL A 134 1.65 -3.71 23.15
CA VAL A 134 2.96 -4.29 22.80
C VAL A 134 3.98 -3.18 22.52
N MET A 135 3.61 -2.15 21.76
CA MET A 135 4.52 -1.08 21.31
C MET A 135 4.53 0.16 22.21
N ARG A 136 3.66 0.25 23.22
CA ARG A 136 3.57 1.37 24.20
C ARG A 136 3.34 2.75 23.56
N VAL A 137 2.55 2.78 22.49
CA VAL A 137 2.21 3.97 21.68
C VAL A 137 0.89 4.62 22.13
N SER A 138 0.54 5.77 21.54
CA SER A 138 -0.72 6.46 21.83
C SER A 138 -1.90 5.71 21.20
N GLY A 139 -3.06 5.70 21.86
CA GLY A 139 -4.20 4.91 21.38
C GLY A 139 -4.90 5.53 20.16
N ALA A 140 -4.94 6.86 20.04
CA ALA A 140 -5.53 7.54 18.88
C ALA A 140 -4.73 7.23 17.60
N GLU A 141 -3.42 7.49 17.58
CA GLU A 141 -2.60 7.15 16.41
C GLU A 141 -2.68 5.66 16.06
N THR A 142 -2.72 4.78 17.08
CA THR A 142 -2.82 3.33 16.86
C THR A 142 -4.17 2.93 16.27
N THR A 143 -5.25 3.53 16.76
CA THR A 143 -6.59 3.29 16.24
C THR A 143 -6.68 3.68 14.77
N SER A 144 -6.16 4.86 14.42
CA SER A 144 -6.12 5.33 13.04
C SER A 144 -5.32 4.38 12.15
N VAL A 145 -4.11 3.99 12.57
CA VAL A 145 -3.27 3.05 11.83
C VAL A 145 -3.94 1.67 11.66
N CYS A 146 -4.59 1.15 12.70
CA CYS A 146 -5.32 -0.12 12.61
C CYS A 146 -6.56 -0.01 11.71
N ALA A 147 -7.22 1.15 11.69
CA ALA A 147 -8.31 1.42 10.77
C ALA A 147 -7.82 1.51 9.31
N SER A 148 -6.62 2.08 9.07
CA SER A 148 -6.01 2.16 7.74
C SER A 148 -5.72 0.82 7.10
N VAL A 149 -5.66 -0.27 7.88
CA VAL A 149 -5.57 -1.64 7.34
C VAL A 149 -6.78 -2.01 6.47
N PHE A 150 -7.93 -1.39 6.71
CA PHE A 150 -9.18 -1.74 6.05
C PHE A 150 -9.83 -0.58 5.29
N ILE A 151 -9.71 0.66 5.78
CA ILE A 151 -10.23 1.85 5.10
C ILE A 151 -9.11 2.75 4.59
N GLY A 152 -9.46 3.64 3.67
CA GLY A 152 -8.53 4.56 3.05
C GLY A 152 -7.99 5.64 3.98
N GLN A 153 -7.03 6.39 3.44
CA GLN A 153 -6.28 7.42 4.15
C GLN A 153 -7.11 8.62 4.61
N THR A 154 -8.31 8.81 4.06
CA THR A 154 -9.23 9.89 4.44
C THR A 154 -10.27 9.46 5.44
N GLU A 155 -10.65 8.17 5.45
CA GLU A 155 -11.68 7.63 6.32
C GLU A 155 -11.10 7.13 7.65
N ALA A 156 -9.91 6.53 7.64
CA ALA A 156 -9.29 6.02 8.86
C ALA A 156 -9.15 7.11 9.97
N PRO A 157 -8.75 8.36 9.66
CA PRO A 157 -8.71 9.44 10.65
C PRO A 157 -10.07 9.79 11.26
N LEU A 158 -11.21 9.48 10.62
CA LEU A 158 -12.53 9.72 11.20
C LEU A 158 -12.74 8.99 12.52
N THR A 159 -12.09 7.83 12.68
CA THR A 159 -12.16 7.01 13.90
C THR A 159 -11.56 7.69 15.14
N ILE A 160 -10.81 8.77 14.91
CA ILE A 160 -10.12 9.55 15.94
C ILE A 160 -10.37 11.05 15.81
N LYS A 161 -11.40 11.45 15.07
CA LYS A 161 -11.73 12.85 14.79
C LYS A 161 -11.65 13.77 16.03
N PRO A 162 -12.14 13.39 17.24
CA PRO A 162 -12.07 14.24 18.43
C PRO A 162 -10.64 14.55 18.95
N TYR A 163 -9.64 13.82 18.47
CA TYR A 163 -8.26 13.90 18.92
C TYR A 163 -7.35 14.66 17.95
N ILE A 164 -7.65 14.65 16.63
CA ILE A 164 -6.75 15.15 15.57
C ILE A 164 -6.25 16.56 15.84
N GLU A 165 -7.12 17.47 16.26
CA GLU A 165 -6.75 18.86 16.52
C GLU A 165 -5.64 18.98 17.58
N ARG A 166 -5.67 18.11 18.59
CA ARG A 166 -4.77 18.14 19.76
C ARG A 166 -3.64 17.11 19.70
N MET A 167 -3.51 16.38 18.59
CA MET A 167 -2.43 15.41 18.41
C MET A 167 -1.06 16.08 18.38
N THR A 168 -0.04 15.42 18.93
CA THR A 168 1.36 15.85 18.77
C THR A 168 1.77 15.81 17.28
N GLN A 169 2.93 16.38 16.94
CA GLN A 169 3.47 16.26 15.58
C GLN A 169 3.84 14.80 15.24
N ALA A 170 4.29 14.02 16.23
CA ALA A 170 4.62 12.61 16.05
C ALA A 170 3.36 11.75 15.85
N GLU A 171 2.28 12.05 16.58
CA GLU A 171 0.97 11.44 16.38
C GLU A 171 0.39 11.76 15.00
N LEU A 172 0.44 13.04 14.58
CA LEU A 172 -0.03 13.45 13.26
C LEU A 172 0.78 12.79 12.14
N MET A 173 2.10 12.72 12.29
CA MET A 173 2.98 12.01 11.37
C MET A 173 2.63 10.53 11.26
N THR A 174 2.29 9.88 12.38
CA THR A 174 1.87 8.48 12.43
C THR A 174 0.57 8.25 11.68
N VAL A 175 -0.41 9.16 11.82
CA VAL A 175 -1.67 9.10 11.05
C VAL A 175 -1.41 9.26 9.56
N MET A 176 -0.56 10.21 9.16
CA MET A 176 -0.24 10.45 7.75
C MET A 176 0.48 9.25 7.12
N ILE A 177 1.53 8.73 7.78
CA ILE A 177 2.24 7.53 7.31
C ILE A 177 1.30 6.34 7.31
N GLY A 178 0.42 6.19 8.31
CA GLY A 178 -0.59 5.13 8.35
C GLY A 178 -1.50 5.16 7.13
N GLY A 179 -2.02 6.32 6.75
CA GLY A 179 -2.81 6.45 5.53
C GLY A 179 -2.04 6.07 4.26
N MET A 180 -0.73 6.38 4.18
CA MET A 180 0.10 6.13 3.00
C MET A 180 0.72 4.72 2.94
N ALA A 181 0.92 4.07 4.08
CA ALA A 181 1.54 2.75 4.16
C ALA A 181 0.55 1.61 3.87
N HIS A 182 -0.75 1.90 3.83
CA HIS A 182 -1.81 0.92 3.64
C HIS A 182 -2.59 1.19 2.35
N ILE A 183 -3.42 0.22 1.97
CA ILE A 183 -4.44 0.33 0.94
C ILE A 183 -5.81 0.07 1.55
N ALA A 184 -6.85 0.70 0.99
CA ALA A 184 -8.23 0.41 1.40
C ALA A 184 -8.66 -0.97 0.90
N GLY A 185 -9.54 -1.65 1.65
CA GLY A 185 -10.10 -2.94 1.24
C GLY A 185 -10.84 -2.87 -0.11
N SER A 186 -11.45 -1.71 -0.41
CA SER A 186 -12.15 -1.47 -1.68
C SER A 186 -11.23 -1.49 -2.90
N VAL A 187 -10.02 -0.96 -2.78
CA VAL A 187 -9.04 -0.94 -3.87
C VAL A 187 -8.15 -2.19 -3.88
N MET A 188 -7.94 -2.82 -2.72
CA MET A 188 -7.24 -4.11 -2.63
C MET A 188 -7.91 -5.15 -3.52
N ALA A 189 -9.24 -5.18 -3.52
CA ALA A 189 -10.03 -6.09 -4.34
C ALA A 189 -9.79 -5.87 -5.85
N ALA A 190 -9.60 -4.61 -6.26
CA ALA A 190 -9.21 -4.27 -7.63
C ALA A 190 -7.80 -4.79 -7.98
N TYR A 191 -6.83 -4.68 -7.07
CA TYR A 191 -5.47 -5.21 -7.29
C TYR A 191 -5.45 -6.74 -7.37
N VAL A 192 -6.22 -7.43 -6.53
CA VAL A 192 -6.38 -8.89 -6.60
C VAL A 192 -6.95 -9.29 -7.96
N ALA A 193 -7.98 -8.60 -8.44
CA ALA A 193 -8.57 -8.86 -9.75
C ALA A 193 -7.58 -8.60 -10.89
N MET A 194 -6.77 -7.54 -10.78
CA MET A 194 -5.83 -7.15 -11.82
C MET A 194 -4.60 -8.07 -11.89
N LEU A 195 -4.05 -8.48 -10.75
CA LEU A 195 -2.87 -9.36 -10.69
C LEU A 195 -3.24 -10.84 -10.86
N GLY A 196 -4.36 -11.26 -10.29
CA GLY A 196 -4.82 -12.66 -10.34
C GLY A 196 -5.59 -13.00 -11.63
N GLY A 197 -6.10 -12.01 -12.35
CA GLY A 197 -6.90 -12.20 -13.55
C GLY A 197 -8.09 -13.14 -13.29
N ASP A 198 -8.36 -14.04 -14.25
CA ASP A 198 -9.42 -15.03 -14.14
C ASP A 198 -8.99 -16.30 -13.39
N ASP A 199 -7.71 -16.48 -13.01
CA ASP A 199 -7.24 -17.66 -12.28
C ASP A 199 -7.53 -17.59 -10.77
N PRO A 200 -8.36 -18.49 -10.21
CA PRO A 200 -8.69 -18.47 -8.78
C PRO A 200 -7.47 -18.68 -7.87
N ALA A 201 -6.49 -19.50 -8.28
CA ALA A 201 -5.31 -19.77 -7.48
C ALA A 201 -4.43 -18.52 -7.35
N SER A 202 -4.20 -17.82 -8.45
CA SER A 202 -3.50 -16.54 -8.49
C SER A 202 -4.24 -15.47 -7.69
N ARG A 203 -5.58 -15.36 -7.84
CA ARG A 203 -6.40 -14.43 -7.02
C ARG A 203 -6.25 -14.72 -5.53
N MET A 204 -6.27 -15.98 -5.12
CA MET A 204 -6.09 -16.36 -3.72
C MET A 204 -4.69 -16.02 -3.21
N PHE A 205 -3.65 -16.27 -4.02
CA PHE A 205 -2.27 -15.91 -3.72
C PHE A 205 -2.14 -14.40 -3.46
N TYR A 206 -2.57 -13.56 -4.40
CA TYR A 206 -2.47 -12.10 -4.25
C TYR A 206 -3.36 -11.57 -3.13
N ALA A 207 -4.57 -12.12 -2.94
CA ALA A 207 -5.44 -11.73 -1.82
C ALA A 207 -4.78 -11.99 -0.48
N LYS A 208 -4.22 -13.19 -0.27
CA LYS A 208 -3.49 -13.54 0.95
C LYS A 208 -2.34 -12.58 1.21
N HIS A 209 -1.53 -12.32 0.19
CA HIS A 209 -0.33 -11.50 0.32
C HIS A 209 -0.65 -10.02 0.53
N LEU A 210 -1.63 -9.45 -0.17
CA LEU A 210 -2.08 -8.07 0.04
C LEU A 210 -2.73 -7.88 1.42
N LEU A 211 -3.54 -8.83 1.89
CA LEU A 211 -4.09 -8.82 3.25
C LEU A 211 -2.98 -8.87 4.30
N THR A 212 -1.99 -9.73 4.08
CA THR A 212 -0.82 -9.85 4.96
C THR A 212 -0.02 -8.55 4.99
N ALA A 213 0.24 -7.96 3.82
CA ALA A 213 0.95 -6.69 3.68
C ALA A 213 0.24 -5.55 4.42
N SER A 214 -1.08 -5.43 4.26
CA SER A 214 -1.88 -4.42 4.97
C SER A 214 -1.77 -4.57 6.49
N VAL A 215 -1.83 -5.77 7.06
CA VAL A 215 -1.70 -5.93 8.51
C VAL A 215 -0.27 -5.67 9.00
N MET A 216 0.75 -6.10 8.24
CA MET A 216 2.15 -5.84 8.56
C MET A 216 2.52 -4.35 8.51
N ALA A 217 1.85 -3.58 7.65
CA ALA A 217 2.09 -2.15 7.50
C ALA A 217 1.74 -1.35 8.76
N ALA A 218 0.90 -1.88 9.67
CA ALA A 218 0.54 -1.20 10.91
C ALA A 218 1.74 -1.03 11.87
N PRO A 219 2.44 -2.09 12.30
CA PRO A 219 3.68 -1.93 13.07
C PRO A 219 4.81 -1.27 12.27
N ALA A 220 4.89 -1.46 10.95
CA ALA A 220 5.84 -0.74 10.12
C ALA A 220 5.63 0.78 10.21
N THR A 221 4.39 1.24 10.07
CA THR A 221 4.00 2.65 10.23
C THR A 221 4.48 3.21 11.55
N MET A 222 4.25 2.49 12.65
CA MET A 222 4.69 2.92 13.98
C MET A 222 6.21 3.09 14.04
N VAL A 223 6.97 2.15 13.48
CA VAL A 223 8.43 2.23 13.42
C VAL A 223 8.87 3.48 12.64
N LEU A 224 8.38 3.66 11.42
CA LEU A 224 8.84 4.76 10.56
C LEU A 224 8.41 6.12 11.08
N ALA A 225 7.18 6.25 11.57
CA ALA A 225 6.70 7.51 12.11
C ALA A 225 7.52 7.95 13.32
N LYS A 226 7.81 7.02 14.25
CA LYS A 226 8.58 7.31 15.47
C LYS A 226 10.09 7.44 15.24
N ILE A 227 10.61 7.00 14.10
CA ILE A 227 11.97 7.35 13.66
C ILE A 227 11.99 8.74 13.03
N LEU A 228 11.11 9.02 12.07
CA LEU A 228 11.12 10.26 11.29
C LEU A 228 10.76 11.48 12.14
N VAL A 229 9.75 11.33 13.02
CA VAL A 229 9.30 12.33 13.98
C VAL A 229 9.09 11.63 15.32
N PRO A 230 10.14 11.48 16.14
CA PRO A 230 10.03 10.85 17.45
C PRO A 230 9.11 11.64 18.39
N GLU A 231 8.41 10.93 19.27
CA GLU A 231 7.53 11.55 20.25
C GLU A 231 8.34 12.24 21.35
N THR A 232 8.15 13.54 21.51
CA THR A 232 8.80 14.36 22.54
C THR A 232 7.81 14.99 23.50
N GLN A 233 6.51 14.87 23.23
CA GLN A 233 5.43 15.40 24.05
C GLN A 233 4.66 14.24 24.70
N GLU A 234 3.75 14.56 25.62
CA GLU A 234 2.88 13.57 26.24
C GLU A 234 1.54 13.46 25.47
N PRO A 235 1.24 12.33 24.82
CA PRO A 235 0.00 12.16 24.07
C PRO A 235 -1.24 12.07 24.97
N LEU A 236 -2.34 12.69 24.55
CA LEU A 236 -3.61 12.69 25.30
C LEU A 236 -4.20 11.30 25.53
N THR A 237 -3.90 10.33 24.67
CA THR A 237 -4.50 8.99 24.71
C THR A 237 -3.48 7.90 24.99
N ARG A 238 -2.34 8.25 25.61
CA ARG A 238 -1.29 7.28 25.92
C ARG A 238 -1.85 6.08 26.69
N GLY A 239 -1.72 4.88 26.12
CA GLY A 239 -2.19 3.63 26.72
C GLY A 239 -3.71 3.44 26.78
N THR A 240 -4.53 4.31 26.17
CA THR A 240 -6.00 4.20 26.18
C THR A 240 -6.55 4.13 24.76
N VAL A 241 -7.36 3.11 24.46
CA VAL A 241 -8.01 2.96 23.15
C VAL A 241 -9.48 3.35 23.29
N LYS A 242 -9.84 4.52 22.76
CA LYS A 242 -11.23 4.95 22.58
C LYS A 242 -11.48 5.15 21.09
N ILE A 243 -12.39 4.34 20.54
CA ILE A 243 -12.90 4.50 19.18
C ILE A 243 -14.25 5.20 19.31
N ASP A 244 -14.36 6.39 18.74
CA ASP A 244 -15.61 7.12 18.64
C ASP A 244 -15.90 7.34 17.16
N VAL A 245 -16.79 6.50 16.61
CA VAL A 245 -17.21 6.60 15.21
C VAL A 245 -18.69 6.90 15.24
N GLU A 246 -19.03 8.11 14.81
CA GLU A 246 -20.40 8.55 14.68
C GLU A 246 -21.13 7.69 13.63
N LYS A 247 -22.29 7.14 14.00
CA LYS A 247 -23.15 6.43 13.05
C LYS A 247 -23.91 7.47 12.24
N THR A 248 -23.50 7.65 10.99
CA THR A 248 -24.11 8.63 10.07
C THR A 248 -25.30 8.07 9.29
N THR A 249 -25.58 6.77 9.40
CA THR A 249 -26.57 6.05 8.58
C THR A 249 -27.72 5.54 9.44
N ALA A 250 -28.94 5.62 8.91
CA ALA A 250 -30.17 5.29 9.63
C ALA A 250 -30.37 3.78 9.82
N ASN A 251 -29.98 2.97 8.84
CA ASN A 251 -30.08 1.51 8.86
C ASN A 251 -29.07 0.87 7.89
N VAL A 252 -29.05 -0.46 7.83
CA VAL A 252 -28.11 -1.24 7.00
C VAL A 252 -28.28 -0.97 5.50
N ILE A 253 -29.52 -0.73 5.03
CA ILE A 253 -29.78 -0.46 3.61
C ILE A 253 -29.23 0.93 3.25
N ASP A 254 -29.48 1.92 4.10
CA ASP A 254 -28.93 3.27 3.97
C ASP A 254 -27.38 3.25 3.96
N ALA A 255 -26.77 2.45 4.84
CA ALA A 255 -25.32 2.26 4.87
C ALA A 255 -24.76 1.62 3.59
N ALA A 256 -25.46 0.61 3.05
CA ALA A 256 -25.08 0.00 1.78
C ALA A 256 -25.20 0.99 0.60
N ALA A 257 -26.30 1.75 0.55
CA ALA A 257 -26.56 2.72 -0.51
C ALA A 257 -25.55 3.89 -0.49
N THR A 258 -25.27 4.43 0.70
CA THR A 258 -24.26 5.49 0.87
C THR A 258 -22.87 4.96 0.50
N GLY A 259 -22.49 3.79 1.00
CA GLY A 259 -21.22 3.16 0.65
C GLY A 259 -21.07 2.88 -0.84
N ALA A 260 -22.13 2.45 -1.53
CA ALA A 260 -22.13 2.29 -2.98
C ALA A 260 -21.95 3.63 -3.72
N GLY A 261 -22.61 4.69 -3.25
CA GLY A 261 -22.47 6.03 -3.82
C GLY A 261 -21.05 6.60 -3.67
N ASP A 262 -20.44 6.41 -2.50
CA ASP A 262 -19.05 6.80 -2.25
C ASP A 262 -18.08 5.94 -3.08
N GLY A 263 -18.34 4.64 -3.16
CA GLY A 263 -17.60 3.71 -4.02
C GLY A 263 -17.66 4.07 -5.50
N LEU A 264 -18.82 4.53 -6.00
CA LEU A 264 -18.97 4.99 -7.38
C LEU A 264 -18.12 6.22 -7.67
N LYS A 265 -18.15 7.23 -6.78
CA LYS A 265 -17.28 8.41 -6.91
C LYS A 265 -15.81 8.00 -6.92
N LEU A 266 -15.42 7.10 -6.02
CA LEU A 266 -14.05 6.58 -5.96
C LEU A 266 -13.68 5.85 -7.27
N ALA A 267 -14.54 4.97 -7.77
CA ALA A 267 -14.33 4.23 -9.00
C ALA A 267 -14.18 5.14 -10.23
N LEU A 268 -15.04 6.17 -10.35
CA LEU A 268 -14.95 7.17 -11.41
C LEU A 268 -13.66 8.00 -11.32
N ASN A 269 -13.28 8.41 -10.11
CA ASN A 269 -12.03 9.12 -9.88
C ASN A 269 -10.82 8.25 -10.27
N VAL A 270 -10.81 6.96 -9.92
CA VAL A 270 -9.76 6.01 -10.31
C VAL A 270 -9.71 5.86 -11.82
N GLY A 271 -10.84 5.65 -12.49
CA GLY A 271 -10.90 5.51 -13.94
C GLY A 271 -10.41 6.77 -14.68
N ALA A 272 -10.86 7.95 -14.24
CA ALA A 272 -10.42 9.23 -14.82
C ALA A 272 -8.93 9.48 -14.57
N MET A 273 -8.45 9.20 -13.36
CA MET A 273 -7.05 9.34 -12.97
C MET A 273 -6.16 8.43 -13.83
N LEU A 274 -6.48 7.14 -13.96
CA LEU A 274 -5.72 6.20 -14.78
C LEU A 274 -5.64 6.65 -16.24
N LEU A 275 -6.78 7.03 -16.83
CA LEU A 275 -6.82 7.54 -18.21
C LEU A 275 -5.90 8.75 -18.37
N ALA A 276 -6.05 9.75 -17.49
CA ALA A 276 -5.29 10.99 -17.58
C ALA A 276 -3.78 10.76 -17.39
N PHE A 277 -3.38 10.03 -16.35
CA PHE A 277 -1.97 9.84 -16.05
C PHE A 277 -1.27 8.93 -17.06
N ILE A 278 -1.90 7.86 -17.52
CA ILE A 278 -1.31 7.02 -18.58
C ILE A 278 -1.10 7.84 -19.86
N ALA A 279 -2.07 8.68 -20.23
CA ALA A 279 -1.93 9.57 -21.39
C ALA A 279 -0.84 10.64 -21.19
N LEU A 280 -0.72 11.21 -19.98
CA LEU A 280 0.32 12.18 -19.64
C LEU A 280 1.72 11.54 -19.65
N ILE A 281 1.87 10.33 -19.15
CA ILE A 281 3.13 9.57 -19.21
C ILE A 281 3.50 9.34 -20.67
N ALA A 282 2.57 8.86 -21.50
CA ALA A 282 2.81 8.68 -22.93
C ALA A 282 3.21 10.00 -23.63
N LEU A 283 2.56 11.11 -23.27
CA LEU A 283 2.88 12.44 -23.78
C LEU A 283 4.30 12.88 -23.38
N ILE A 284 4.72 12.64 -22.14
CA ILE A 284 6.08 12.95 -21.65
C ILE A 284 7.11 12.02 -22.29
N ASN A 285 6.76 10.74 -22.45
CA ASN A 285 7.63 9.73 -23.03
C ASN A 285 7.94 10.01 -24.50
N GLY A 286 7.05 10.64 -25.27
CA GLY A 286 7.33 11.00 -26.66
C GLY A 286 8.62 11.83 -26.82
N PRO A 287 8.72 13.03 -26.22
CA PRO A 287 9.95 13.83 -26.21
C PRO A 287 11.14 13.13 -25.53
N VAL A 288 10.93 12.42 -24.42
CA VAL A 288 12.01 11.71 -23.70
C VAL A 288 12.62 10.62 -24.58
N GLN A 289 11.81 9.80 -25.22
CA GLN A 289 12.25 8.77 -26.17
C GLN A 289 12.97 9.39 -27.36
N TRP A 290 12.46 10.52 -27.88
CA TRP A 290 13.14 11.26 -28.95
C TRP A 290 14.56 11.68 -28.53
N VAL A 291 14.72 12.28 -27.34
CA VAL A 291 16.04 12.61 -26.78
C VAL A 291 16.91 11.36 -26.64
N GLY A 292 16.30 10.23 -26.25
CA GLY A 292 16.97 8.94 -26.15
C GLY A 292 17.58 8.42 -27.46
N THR A 293 17.04 8.83 -28.61
CA THR A 293 17.53 8.45 -29.95
C THR A 293 18.59 9.39 -30.53
N ILE A 294 18.78 10.57 -29.94
CA ILE A 294 19.77 11.54 -30.43
C ILE A 294 21.17 10.94 -30.30
N GLY A 295 21.95 10.98 -31.38
CA GLY A 295 23.32 10.45 -31.43
C GLY A 295 23.47 9.07 -32.09
N GLY A 296 22.39 8.49 -32.62
CA GLY A 296 22.45 7.26 -33.43
C GLY A 296 23.06 6.08 -32.66
N GLU A 297 24.19 5.56 -33.14
CA GLU A 297 24.93 4.45 -32.50
C GLU A 297 25.51 4.82 -31.11
N HIS A 298 25.64 6.12 -30.80
CA HIS A 298 26.07 6.63 -29.49
C HIS A 298 24.91 7.21 -28.66
N SER A 299 23.67 6.91 -29.06
CA SER A 299 22.49 7.41 -28.36
C SER A 299 22.34 6.80 -26.96
N ILE A 300 21.58 7.48 -26.09
CA ILE A 300 21.27 6.96 -24.75
C ILE A 300 20.58 5.60 -24.86
N ASN A 301 19.71 5.42 -25.86
CA ASN A 301 19.06 4.13 -26.13
C ASN A 301 20.08 3.03 -26.48
N ALA A 302 21.11 3.35 -27.28
CA ALA A 302 22.16 2.40 -27.61
C ALA A 302 22.97 2.00 -26.38
N TRP A 303 23.32 2.96 -25.52
CA TRP A 303 24.02 2.69 -24.25
C TRP A 303 23.17 1.86 -23.28
N LEU A 304 21.90 2.23 -23.11
CA LEU A 304 20.95 1.51 -22.26
C LEU A 304 20.75 0.07 -22.75
N SER A 305 20.55 -0.10 -24.06
CA SER A 305 20.33 -1.43 -24.66
C SER A 305 21.57 -2.31 -24.55
N ALA A 306 22.77 -1.73 -24.72
CA ALA A 306 24.04 -2.45 -24.56
C ALA A 306 24.24 -2.92 -23.11
N ASN A 307 23.92 -2.08 -22.12
CA ASN A 307 24.05 -2.46 -20.72
C ASN A 307 22.97 -3.45 -20.26
N ALA A 308 21.76 -3.34 -20.81
CA ALA A 308 20.63 -4.19 -20.44
C ALA A 308 20.63 -5.54 -21.17
N GLY A 309 21.37 -5.68 -22.28
CA GLY A 309 21.41 -6.90 -23.10
C GLY A 309 20.15 -7.15 -23.94
N HIS A 310 19.22 -6.19 -23.99
CA HIS A 310 18.00 -6.20 -24.78
C HIS A 310 17.64 -4.76 -25.18
N PRO A 311 16.82 -4.53 -26.21
CA PRO A 311 16.43 -3.18 -26.63
C PRO A 311 15.69 -2.44 -25.51
N VAL A 312 16.21 -1.28 -25.12
CA VAL A 312 15.62 -0.39 -24.10
C VAL A 312 15.45 1.00 -24.68
N ALA A 313 14.22 1.51 -24.62
CA ALA A 313 13.92 2.90 -24.95
C ALA A 313 14.07 3.78 -23.71
N PHE A 314 14.68 4.95 -23.87
CA PHE A 314 14.72 5.96 -22.82
C PHE A 314 13.31 6.51 -22.58
N SER A 315 12.81 6.33 -21.38
CA SER A 315 11.45 6.69 -20.97
C SER A 315 11.47 7.11 -19.50
N LEU A 316 10.37 7.66 -19.00
CA LEU A 316 10.22 8.01 -17.60
C LEU A 316 10.34 6.77 -16.71
N GLU A 317 9.76 5.65 -17.15
CA GLU A 317 9.83 4.34 -16.50
C GLU A 317 11.28 3.84 -16.44
N THR A 318 12.04 3.98 -17.52
CA THR A 318 13.47 3.60 -17.55
C THR A 318 14.28 4.48 -16.59
N ILE A 319 14.01 5.79 -16.50
CA ILE A 319 14.67 6.69 -15.55
C ILE A 319 14.41 6.23 -14.11
N PHE A 320 13.13 6.00 -13.77
CA PHE A 320 12.76 5.50 -12.45
C PHE A 320 13.37 4.14 -12.15
N GLY A 321 13.33 3.23 -13.11
CA GLY A 321 13.90 1.90 -13.02
C GLY A 321 15.36 1.92 -12.64
N TRP A 322 16.16 2.76 -13.31
CA TRP A 322 17.58 2.90 -13.00
C TRP A 322 17.86 3.55 -11.65
N VAL A 323 17.13 4.62 -11.32
CA VAL A 323 17.32 5.35 -10.05
C VAL A 323 16.92 4.49 -8.85
N LEU A 324 15.89 3.66 -9.00
CA LEU A 324 15.31 2.86 -7.92
C LEU A 324 15.71 1.39 -7.95
N ALA A 325 16.44 0.92 -8.96
CA ALA A 325 17.02 -0.43 -9.00
C ALA A 325 17.83 -0.77 -7.73
N PRO A 326 18.67 0.13 -7.17
CA PRO A 326 19.35 -0.14 -5.91
C PRO A 326 18.40 -0.38 -4.74
N VAL A 327 17.26 0.30 -4.72
CA VAL A 327 16.22 0.11 -3.69
C VAL A 327 15.49 -1.20 -3.91
N ALA A 328 15.11 -1.53 -5.15
CA ALA A 328 14.51 -2.82 -5.50
C ALA A 328 15.42 -3.99 -5.11
N TRP A 329 16.71 -3.89 -5.45
CA TRP A 329 17.71 -4.89 -5.05
C TRP A 329 17.84 -4.99 -3.53
N LEU A 330 17.88 -3.86 -2.82
CA LEU A 330 18.00 -3.81 -1.36
C LEU A 330 16.85 -4.54 -0.65
N ILE A 331 15.63 -4.50 -1.20
CA ILE A 331 14.46 -5.18 -0.62
C ILE A 331 14.37 -6.67 -1.01
N GLY A 332 15.37 -7.20 -1.72
CA GLY A 332 15.48 -8.63 -2.03
C GLY A 332 15.14 -9.01 -3.47
N VAL A 333 14.87 -8.05 -4.37
CA VAL A 333 14.66 -8.34 -5.79
C VAL A 333 16.01 -8.76 -6.42
N PRO A 334 16.07 -9.88 -7.15
CA PRO A 334 17.26 -10.23 -7.91
C PRO A 334 17.64 -9.12 -8.90
N TRP A 335 18.94 -8.87 -9.08
CA TRP A 335 19.43 -7.74 -9.89
C TRP A 335 18.87 -7.73 -11.32
N HIS A 336 18.62 -8.91 -11.90
CA HIS A 336 17.97 -9.07 -13.21
C HIS A 336 16.63 -8.32 -13.31
N ASP A 337 15.80 -8.41 -12.28
CA ASP A 337 14.47 -7.79 -12.24
C ASP A 337 14.48 -6.42 -11.57
N ALA A 338 15.61 -5.98 -11.00
CA ALA A 338 15.69 -4.80 -10.14
C ALA A 338 15.33 -3.50 -10.88
N THR A 339 15.73 -3.36 -12.15
CA THR A 339 15.37 -2.18 -12.95
C THR A 339 13.87 -2.13 -13.25
N MET A 340 13.25 -3.27 -13.57
CA MET A 340 11.81 -3.35 -13.83
C MET A 340 11.00 -3.13 -12.54
N VAL A 341 11.37 -3.76 -11.43
CA VAL A 341 10.71 -3.49 -10.15
C VAL A 341 10.95 -2.04 -9.69
N GLY A 342 12.12 -1.48 -9.99
CA GLY A 342 12.44 -0.08 -9.75
C GLY A 342 11.50 0.88 -10.49
N SER A 343 11.09 0.56 -11.73
CA SER A 343 10.17 1.40 -12.49
C SER A 343 8.79 1.41 -11.85
N PHE A 344 8.27 0.25 -11.45
CA PHE A 344 6.99 0.16 -10.74
C PHE A 344 7.00 0.94 -9.42
N ILE A 345 8.10 0.87 -8.65
CA ILE A 345 8.25 1.66 -7.42
C ILE A 345 8.22 3.16 -7.73
N GLY A 346 8.87 3.59 -8.81
CA GLY A 346 8.87 5.00 -9.22
C GLY A 346 7.50 5.48 -9.69
N GLU A 347 6.82 4.69 -10.53
CA GLU A 347 5.45 4.95 -10.95
C GLU A 347 4.52 5.11 -9.76
N LYS A 348 4.64 4.21 -8.78
CA LYS A 348 3.87 4.29 -7.53
C LYS A 348 4.07 5.63 -6.84
N VAL A 349 5.33 6.02 -6.59
CA VAL A 349 5.64 7.21 -5.78
C VAL A 349 5.28 8.50 -6.52
N VAL A 350 5.56 8.58 -7.82
CA VAL A 350 5.36 9.81 -8.60
C VAL A 350 3.91 9.98 -9.04
N ILE A 351 3.24 8.88 -9.39
CA ILE A 351 1.88 8.90 -9.92
C ILE A 351 0.93 8.32 -8.88
N ASN A 352 0.83 6.99 -8.80
CA ASN A 352 0.07 6.23 -7.81
C ASN A 352 0.28 4.73 -8.01
N GLU A 353 -0.12 3.96 -7.01
CA GLU A 353 -0.04 2.51 -6.98
C GLU A 353 -0.97 1.81 -7.99
N PHE A 354 -2.07 2.45 -8.42
CA PHE A 354 -2.96 1.88 -9.44
C PHE A 354 -2.26 1.75 -10.80
N VAL A 355 -1.53 2.79 -11.22
CA VAL A 355 -0.73 2.76 -12.46
C VAL A 355 0.36 1.69 -12.32
N ALA A 356 1.08 1.69 -11.20
CA ALA A 356 2.17 0.73 -10.96
C ALA A 356 1.68 -0.73 -10.94
N TYR A 357 0.53 -1.03 -10.31
CA TYR A 357 -0.02 -2.37 -10.33
C TYR A 357 -0.53 -2.76 -11.73
N ALA A 358 -1.08 -1.80 -12.49
CA ALA A 358 -1.55 -2.07 -13.85
C ALA A 358 -0.39 -2.38 -14.78
N ASP A 359 0.77 -1.75 -14.57
CA ASP A 359 1.98 -2.06 -15.32
C ASP A 359 2.63 -3.37 -14.85
N LEU A 360 2.69 -3.62 -13.53
CA LEU A 360 3.11 -4.90 -12.98
C LEU A 360 2.29 -6.06 -13.56
N ALA A 361 0.96 -5.92 -13.64
CA ALA A 361 0.07 -6.97 -14.14
C ALA A 361 0.40 -7.39 -15.59
N LYS A 362 0.85 -6.45 -16.44
CA LYS A 362 1.25 -6.74 -17.83
C LYS A 362 2.58 -7.48 -17.90
N HIS A 363 3.50 -7.17 -16.99
CA HIS A 363 4.87 -7.71 -16.97
C HIS A 363 5.05 -8.88 -15.99
N LEU A 364 3.96 -9.40 -15.40
CA LEU A 364 4.02 -10.59 -14.54
C LEU A 364 4.76 -11.77 -15.22
N PRO A 365 4.55 -12.10 -16.50
CA PRO A 365 5.27 -13.19 -17.16
C PRO A 365 6.79 -12.99 -17.22
N ASP A 366 7.25 -11.74 -17.28
CA ASP A 366 8.64 -11.37 -17.48
C ASP A 366 9.47 -11.40 -16.18
N LEU A 367 8.80 -11.40 -15.03
CA LEU A 367 9.43 -11.38 -13.70
C LEU A 367 9.62 -12.78 -13.13
N MET A 368 10.67 -12.98 -12.35
CA MET A 368 10.81 -14.18 -11.52
C MET A 368 9.71 -14.24 -10.43
N PRO A 369 9.27 -15.43 -10.02
CA PRO A 369 8.22 -15.58 -9.01
C PRO A 369 8.46 -14.79 -7.72
N GLU A 370 9.70 -14.78 -7.22
CA GLU A 370 10.05 -14.01 -6.01
C GLU A 370 9.95 -12.50 -6.24
N SER A 371 10.30 -12.01 -7.42
CA SER A 371 10.20 -10.59 -7.77
C SER A 371 8.74 -10.15 -7.87
N ARG A 372 7.85 -11.00 -8.40
CA ARG A 372 6.39 -10.74 -8.42
C ARG A 372 5.84 -10.54 -7.01
N LEU A 373 6.26 -11.40 -6.07
CA LEU A 373 5.87 -11.30 -4.67
C LEU A 373 6.40 -10.01 -4.03
N ILE A 374 7.70 -9.74 -4.16
CA ILE A 374 8.34 -8.57 -3.55
C ILE A 374 7.74 -7.27 -4.12
N ALA A 375 7.54 -7.19 -5.43
CA ALA A 375 6.86 -6.07 -6.08
C ALA A 375 5.43 -5.90 -5.55
N THR A 376 4.68 -7.00 -5.40
CA THR A 376 3.31 -6.95 -4.85
C THR A 376 3.27 -6.27 -3.49
N TYR A 377 4.20 -6.59 -2.59
CA TYR A 377 4.28 -5.94 -1.27
C TYR A 377 4.80 -4.50 -1.35
N ALA A 378 5.83 -4.25 -2.16
CA ALA A 378 6.44 -2.93 -2.30
C ALA A 378 5.45 -1.89 -2.86
N LEU A 379 4.50 -2.32 -3.68
CA LEU A 379 3.44 -1.48 -4.24
C LEU A 379 2.23 -1.33 -3.32
N CYS A 380 2.11 -2.14 -2.26
CA CYS A 380 0.92 -2.22 -1.40
C CYS A 380 0.81 -1.05 -0.41
N GLY A 381 0.63 0.18 -0.91
CA GLY A 381 0.35 1.36 -0.09
C GLY A 381 0.12 2.62 -0.92
N PHE A 382 -0.65 3.56 -0.39
CA PHE A 382 -0.95 4.86 -1.02
C PHE A 382 0.20 5.89 -0.98
N ALA A 383 1.44 5.50 -0.70
CA ALA A 383 2.56 6.42 -0.57
C ALA A 383 2.98 7.01 -1.93
N ASN A 384 2.44 8.18 -2.25
CA ASN A 384 2.69 8.92 -3.48
C ASN A 384 2.47 10.44 -3.28
N PHE A 385 2.90 11.27 -4.23
CA PHE A 385 2.77 12.73 -4.09
C PHE A 385 1.30 13.21 -4.09
N SER A 386 0.40 12.55 -4.81
CA SER A 386 -1.02 12.90 -4.83
C SER A 386 -1.69 12.67 -3.47
N SER A 387 -1.26 11.65 -2.72
CA SER A 387 -1.74 11.33 -1.38
C SER A 387 -1.47 12.43 -0.36
N ILE A 388 -0.43 13.26 -0.56
CA ILE A 388 -0.21 14.45 0.26
C ILE A 388 -1.42 15.40 0.14
N ALA A 389 -1.85 15.68 -1.09
CA ALA A 389 -2.99 16.56 -1.33
C ALA A 389 -4.30 15.95 -0.79
N ILE A 390 -4.49 14.64 -0.98
CA ILE A 390 -5.65 13.90 -0.47
C ILE A 390 -5.71 14.00 1.06
N GLN A 391 -4.59 13.81 1.76
CA GLN A 391 -4.56 13.92 3.22
C GLN A 391 -4.71 15.36 3.73
N ILE A 392 -4.13 16.35 3.04
CA ILE A 392 -4.35 17.77 3.36
C ILE A 392 -5.84 18.13 3.24
N GLY A 393 -6.52 17.62 2.20
CA GLY A 393 -7.96 17.82 2.01
C GLY A 393 -8.80 17.07 3.04
N GLY A 394 -8.56 15.78 3.22
CA GLY A 394 -9.32 14.92 4.12
C GLY A 394 -9.08 15.23 5.59
N ILE A 395 -7.84 15.04 6.07
CA ILE A 395 -7.49 15.29 7.47
C ILE A 395 -7.61 16.78 7.80
N GLY A 396 -7.22 17.67 6.89
CA GLY A 396 -7.39 19.11 7.08
C GLY A 396 -8.86 19.55 7.10
N GLY A 397 -9.77 18.82 6.46
CA GLY A 397 -11.22 19.02 6.63
C GLY A 397 -11.73 18.66 8.03
N LEU A 398 -11.07 17.70 8.70
CA LEU A 398 -11.40 17.28 10.08
C LEU A 398 -10.78 18.21 11.13
N ALA A 399 -9.59 18.76 10.86
CA ALA A 399 -8.90 19.69 11.72
C ALA A 399 -8.26 20.84 10.89
N PRO A 400 -9.05 21.88 10.54
CA PRO A 400 -8.59 22.98 9.67
C PRO A 400 -7.31 23.68 10.18
N ASN A 401 -7.19 23.81 11.51
CA ASN A 401 -6.02 24.42 12.17
C ASN A 401 -4.71 23.63 11.96
N ARG A 402 -4.79 22.36 11.55
CA ARG A 402 -3.62 21.48 11.34
C ARG A 402 -3.20 21.36 9.88
N ARG A 403 -3.89 22.04 8.95
CA ARG A 403 -3.61 21.95 7.50
C ARG A 403 -2.16 22.31 7.14
N ALA A 404 -1.59 23.32 7.80
CA ALA A 404 -0.19 23.72 7.59
C ALA A 404 0.80 22.65 8.05
N ASP A 405 0.52 21.96 9.16
CA ASP A 405 1.35 20.86 9.65
C ASP A 405 1.35 19.68 8.67
N LEU A 406 0.16 19.29 8.18
CA LEU A 406 0.02 18.24 7.18
C LEU A 406 0.86 18.53 5.93
N ALA A 407 0.80 19.77 5.43
CA ALA A 407 1.59 20.18 4.27
C ALA A 407 3.10 20.08 4.53
N ARG A 408 3.56 20.50 5.72
CA ARG A 408 4.98 20.44 6.10
C ARG A 408 5.50 19.01 6.31
N LEU A 409 4.64 18.10 6.76
CA LEU A 409 4.98 16.69 7.00
C LEU A 409 4.87 15.83 5.72
N GLY A 410 4.11 16.25 4.71
CA GLY A 410 3.73 15.46 3.54
C GLY A 410 4.86 14.66 2.89
N LEU A 411 5.98 15.29 2.52
CA LEU A 411 7.09 14.58 1.88
C LEU A 411 7.76 13.54 2.80
N ARG A 412 7.86 13.83 4.10
CA ARG A 412 8.36 12.83 5.05
C ARG A 412 7.34 11.71 5.26
N ALA A 413 6.04 12.00 5.19
CA ALA A 413 5.01 10.97 5.27
C ALA A 413 5.06 10.02 4.06
N VAL A 414 5.29 10.54 2.85
CA VAL A 414 5.50 9.71 1.64
C VAL A 414 6.73 8.82 1.82
N LEU A 415 7.86 9.39 2.28
CA LEU A 415 9.06 8.60 2.56
C LEU A 415 8.79 7.48 3.58
N GLY A 416 8.13 7.80 4.69
CA GLY A 416 7.77 6.82 5.72
C GLY A 416 6.82 5.74 5.22
N GLY A 417 5.80 6.11 4.44
CA GLY A 417 4.85 5.18 3.85
C GLY A 417 5.51 4.23 2.83
N SER A 418 6.39 4.76 1.98
CA SER A 418 7.14 3.95 1.02
C SER A 418 8.08 2.97 1.72
N ILE A 419 8.85 3.44 2.70
CA ILE A 419 9.75 2.55 3.46
C ILE A 419 8.94 1.50 4.23
N ALA A 420 7.76 1.82 4.77
CA ALA A 420 6.89 0.83 5.41
C ALA A 420 6.54 -0.32 4.44
N THR A 421 6.14 -0.01 3.20
CA THR A 421 5.87 -1.04 2.18
C THR A 421 7.13 -1.81 1.74
N PHE A 422 8.30 -1.17 1.77
CA PHE A 422 9.57 -1.82 1.47
C PHE A 422 10.01 -2.77 2.59
N MET A 423 9.75 -2.43 3.85
CA MET A 423 10.01 -3.30 4.99
C MET A 423 9.13 -4.56 4.91
N THR A 424 7.83 -4.41 4.62
CA THR A 424 6.94 -5.58 4.48
C THR A 424 7.35 -6.45 3.29
N ALA A 425 7.76 -5.85 2.16
CA ALA A 425 8.29 -6.57 1.00
C ALA A 425 9.56 -7.34 1.31
N THR A 426 10.51 -6.73 2.02
CA THR A 426 11.76 -7.37 2.43
C THR A 426 11.49 -8.59 3.31
N ILE A 427 10.60 -8.45 4.29
CA ILE A 427 10.25 -9.55 5.20
C ILE A 427 9.54 -10.68 4.45
N ALA A 428 8.58 -10.36 3.59
CA ALA A 428 7.87 -11.37 2.80
C ALA A 428 8.81 -12.09 1.83
N GLY A 429 9.69 -11.37 1.15
CA GLY A 429 10.67 -11.95 0.21
C GLY A 429 11.68 -12.88 0.88
N VAL A 430 12.10 -12.58 2.12
CA VAL A 430 12.94 -13.50 2.91
C VAL A 430 12.13 -14.72 3.31
N LEU A 431 10.95 -14.52 3.89
CA LEU A 431 10.16 -15.63 4.41
C LEU A 431 9.72 -16.57 3.31
N GLU A 432 9.32 -16.11 2.13
CA GLU A 432 8.83 -17.02 1.08
C GLU A 432 9.85 -18.09 0.68
N ARG A 433 11.15 -17.81 0.81
CA ARG A 433 12.24 -18.75 0.51
C ARG A 433 12.41 -19.90 1.53
N PHE A 434 11.59 -19.94 2.59
CA PHE A 434 11.62 -20.95 3.68
C PHE A 434 10.61 -22.09 3.55
#